data_AF-A0A9X3XBQ1-F1
#
_entry.id   AF-A0A9X3XBQ1-F1
#
_cell.length_a   1.000
_cell.length_b   1.000
_cell.length_c   1.000
_cell.angle_alpha   90.00
_cell.angle_beta   90.00
_cell.angle_gamma   90.00
#
_symmetry.space_group_name_H-M   'P 1'
#
loop_
_entity.id
_entity.type
_entity.pdbx_description
1 polymer ?
#
loop_
_entity_poly.entity_id
_entity_poly.type
_entity_poly.pdbx_seq_one_letter_code
_entity_poly.pdbx_strand_id
1 'polypeptide(L)'
;MLAASGPVLVQYGDTLVLLHRGERLERPATNERYHELKTLAHVPFALYLLLSGADGPIDEAQLGKLISYEALLRAALSTIDARFSDAAERERQRRILTRSLSLIDQATGEKRLTPSTLDAFVRSQRADVLENIKEAAHQNVMTLHAQVTAWAARLTPEERARLRVVIGTAHMARPGNLSIQYFAAWLGEPVAGRAADERVVDGARIIVAENIFDTDRSIALVGTHLVDRSAAAAFFDDPLRLDRDVLSDAAEEAIRALFGGSPKQ
;
A
#
# COMPACT_ATOMS: atom_id res chain seq x y z
N MET A 1 -18.65 24.77 3.12
CA MET A 1 -19.12 23.68 2.24
C MET A 1 -18.79 22.29 2.78
N LEU A 2 -17.56 22.01 3.23
CA LEU A 2 -17.19 20.67 3.75
C LEU A 2 -17.95 20.18 5.00
N ALA A 3 -18.40 21.11 5.87
CA ALA A 3 -19.19 20.76 7.06
C ALA A 3 -20.56 20.13 6.74
N ALA A 4 -21.06 20.30 5.51
CA ALA A 4 -22.35 19.75 5.05
C ALA A 4 -22.23 18.40 4.31
N SER A 5 -21.02 17.99 3.94
CA SER A 5 -20.78 16.81 3.07
C SER A 5 -20.73 15.45 3.80
N GLY A 6 -20.89 15.43 5.12
CA GLY A 6 -20.79 14.22 5.94
C GLY A 6 -19.36 13.93 6.42
N PRO A 7 -19.16 12.87 7.22
CA PRO A 7 -17.84 12.51 7.73
C PRO A 7 -16.91 12.04 6.60
N VAL A 8 -15.60 12.27 6.76
CA VAL A 8 -14.58 11.81 5.81
C VAL A 8 -13.48 11.07 6.56
N LEU A 9 -13.17 9.85 6.11
CA LEU A 9 -11.98 9.11 6.51
C LEU A 9 -10.90 9.30 5.45
N VAL A 10 -9.66 9.48 5.88
CA VAL A 10 -8.49 9.54 5.01
C VAL A 10 -7.49 8.52 5.52
N GLN A 11 -7.02 7.62 4.65
CA GLN A 11 -5.95 6.67 4.98
C GLN A 11 -4.80 6.83 3.97
N TYR A 12 -3.58 7.00 4.48
CA TYR A 12 -2.36 6.97 3.67
C TYR A 12 -1.19 6.53 4.54
N GLY A 13 -0.32 5.66 4.02
CA GLY A 13 0.80 5.11 4.77
C GLY A 13 0.37 4.57 6.14
N ASP A 14 1.02 5.03 7.21
CA ASP A 14 0.73 4.64 8.59
C ASP A 14 -0.33 5.53 9.26
N THR A 15 -0.97 6.43 8.53
CA THR A 15 -1.91 7.44 9.07
C THR A 15 -3.35 7.13 8.69
N LEU A 16 -4.23 7.22 9.68
CA LEU A 16 -5.68 7.19 9.51
C LEU A 16 -6.29 8.42 10.18
N VAL A 17 -7.07 9.20 9.43
CA VAL A 17 -7.71 10.44 9.89
C VAL A 17 -9.22 10.33 9.76
N LEU A 18 -9.96 10.73 10.79
CA LEU A 18 -11.39 11.04 10.70
C LEU A 18 -11.59 12.55 10.80
N LEU A 19 -12.38 13.07 9.87
CA LEU A 19 -12.89 14.42 9.90
C LEU A 19 -14.40 14.35 10.15
N HIS A 20 -14.83 14.87 11.28
CA HIS A 20 -16.22 14.79 11.71
C HIS A 20 -16.59 16.01 12.53
N ARG A 21 -17.64 16.75 12.11
CA ARG A 21 -18.17 17.93 12.81
C ARG A 21 -17.13 19.01 13.15
N GLY A 22 -16.15 19.21 12.27
CA GLY A 22 -15.07 20.18 12.47
C GLY A 22 -13.92 19.68 13.35
N GLU A 23 -14.02 18.47 13.90
CA GLU A 23 -12.91 17.80 14.57
C GLU A 23 -12.08 16.98 13.58
N ARG A 24 -10.76 17.00 13.78
CA ARG A 24 -9.79 16.13 13.11
C ARG A 24 -9.23 15.17 14.15
N LEU A 25 -9.48 13.88 13.97
CA LEU A 25 -8.97 12.82 14.82
C LEU A 25 -7.97 11.98 14.01
N GLU A 26 -6.73 11.90 14.48
CA GLU A 26 -5.66 11.18 13.82
C GLU A 26 -5.18 10.01 14.68
N ARG A 27 -5.04 8.85 14.04
CA ARG A 27 -4.61 7.60 14.68
C ARG A 27 -3.72 6.82 13.72
N PRO A 28 -2.82 5.97 14.25
CA PRO A 28 -2.03 5.11 13.40
C PRO A 28 -2.93 4.07 12.70
N ALA A 29 -2.67 3.83 11.43
CA ALA A 29 -3.30 2.78 10.63
C ALA A 29 -2.64 1.41 10.86
N THR A 30 -1.43 1.41 11.41
CA THR A 30 -0.55 0.26 11.62
C THR A 30 -0.11 0.20 13.08
N ASN A 31 0.50 -0.92 13.49
CA ASN A 31 1.00 -1.11 14.84
C ASN A 31 2.48 -1.51 14.83
N GLU A 32 3.11 -1.59 16.01
CA GLU A 32 4.52 -1.97 16.13
C GLU A 32 4.79 -3.34 15.48
N ARG A 33 3.89 -4.30 15.66
CA ARG A 33 4.02 -5.65 15.12
C ARG A 33 4.09 -5.66 13.59
N TYR A 34 3.25 -4.87 12.94
CA TYR A 34 3.30 -4.65 11.50
C TYR A 34 4.69 -4.16 11.07
N HIS A 35 5.25 -3.18 11.77
CA HIS A 35 6.55 -2.62 11.43
C HIS A 35 7.69 -3.63 11.62
N GLU A 36 7.68 -4.42 12.70
CA GLU A 36 8.69 -5.46 12.93
C GLU A 36 8.71 -6.49 11.80
N LEU A 37 7.55 -7.04 11.46
CA LEU A 37 7.40 -8.06 10.41
C LEU A 37 7.74 -7.51 9.03
N LYS A 38 7.23 -6.32 8.70
CA LYS A 38 7.51 -5.64 7.43
C LYS A 38 8.99 -5.30 7.29
N THR A 39 9.64 -4.81 8.35
CA THR A 39 11.07 -4.47 8.31
C THR A 39 11.92 -5.70 8.04
N LEU A 40 11.65 -6.82 8.73
CA LEU A 40 12.40 -8.05 8.52
C LEU A 40 12.11 -8.67 7.14
N ALA A 41 10.89 -8.53 6.60
CA ALA A 41 10.58 -8.94 5.23
C ALA A 41 11.37 -8.14 4.16
N HIS A 42 11.74 -6.88 4.45
CA HIS A 42 12.57 -6.08 3.55
C HIS A 42 14.05 -6.45 3.57
N VAL A 43 14.54 -7.15 4.61
CA VAL A 43 15.96 -7.49 4.73
C VAL A 43 16.53 -8.19 3.49
N PRO A 44 15.94 -9.31 3.03
CA PRO A 44 16.45 -10.01 1.85
C PRO A 44 16.24 -9.21 0.55
N PHE A 45 15.22 -8.35 0.48
CA PHE A 45 14.99 -7.49 -0.68
C PHE A 45 16.06 -6.38 -0.79
N ALA A 46 16.38 -5.72 0.33
CA ALA A 46 17.45 -4.74 0.37
C ALA A 46 18.81 -5.37 0.02
N LEU A 47 19.08 -6.58 0.52
CA LEU A 47 20.30 -7.31 0.16
C LEU A 47 20.33 -7.68 -1.33
N TYR A 48 19.19 -8.10 -1.89
CA TYR A 48 19.07 -8.31 -3.34
C TYR A 48 19.43 -7.04 -4.10
N LEU A 49 18.88 -5.88 -3.76
CA LEU A 49 19.19 -4.61 -4.44
C LEU A 49 20.65 -4.19 -4.31
N LEU A 50 21.30 -4.48 -3.18
CA LEU A 50 22.73 -4.22 -3.00
C LEU A 50 23.61 -5.07 -3.93
N LEU A 51 23.10 -6.25 -4.35
CA LEU A 51 23.85 -7.26 -5.09
C LEU A 51 23.37 -7.47 -6.54
N SER A 52 22.17 -6.99 -6.92
CA SER A 52 21.50 -7.27 -8.20
C SER A 52 22.13 -6.57 -9.42
N GLY A 53 23.30 -5.96 -9.25
CA GLY A 53 24.14 -5.43 -10.34
C GLY A 53 25.59 -5.90 -10.26
N ALA A 54 25.94 -6.78 -9.31
CA ALA A 54 27.26 -7.37 -9.18
C ALA A 54 27.38 -8.60 -10.09
N ASP A 55 27.44 -8.38 -11.40
CA ASP A 55 27.88 -9.42 -12.35
C ASP A 55 29.41 -9.47 -12.33
N GLY A 56 29.98 -10.09 -11.29
CA GLY A 56 31.42 -10.23 -11.14
C GLY A 56 31.97 -9.68 -9.81
N PRO A 57 33.18 -9.09 -9.81
CA PRO A 57 33.86 -8.67 -8.60
C PRO A 57 33.05 -7.63 -7.82
N ILE A 58 33.02 -7.77 -6.50
CA ILE A 58 32.44 -6.79 -5.59
C ILE A 58 33.49 -5.70 -5.36
N ASP A 59 33.14 -4.47 -5.71
CA ASP A 59 34.04 -3.34 -5.50
C ASP A 59 34.10 -2.90 -4.03
N GLU A 60 35.06 -2.03 -3.71
CA GLU A 60 35.28 -1.59 -2.33
C GLU A 60 34.10 -0.79 -1.74
N ALA A 61 33.35 -0.08 -2.59
CA ALA A 61 32.19 0.69 -2.16
C ALA A 61 31.00 -0.23 -1.83
N GLN A 62 30.78 -1.27 -2.63
CA GLN A 62 29.83 -2.33 -2.36
C GLN A 62 30.24 -3.12 -1.11
N LEU A 63 31.53 -3.43 -0.94
CA LEU A 63 32.05 -4.10 0.24
C LEU A 63 31.75 -3.29 1.52
N GLY A 64 32.00 -1.97 1.50
CA GLY A 64 31.67 -1.09 2.61
C GLY A 64 30.17 -1.07 2.96
N LYS A 65 29.29 -1.11 1.95
CA LYS A 65 27.83 -1.23 2.16
C LYS A 65 27.45 -2.56 2.78
N LEU A 66 28.05 -3.67 2.32
CA LEU A 66 27.79 -5.00 2.86
C LEU A 66 28.22 -5.12 4.32
N ILE A 67 29.40 -4.62 4.69
CA ILE A 67 29.89 -4.59 6.08
C ILE A 67 28.95 -3.76 6.97
N SER A 68 28.53 -2.59 6.49
CA SER A 68 27.60 -1.73 7.23
C SER A 68 26.25 -2.42 7.44
N TYR A 69 25.76 -3.11 6.41
CA TYR A 69 24.49 -3.83 6.47
C TYR A 69 24.59 -5.07 7.37
N GLU A 70 25.69 -5.81 7.32
CA GLU A 70 25.99 -6.94 8.21
C GLU A 70 25.87 -6.54 9.68
N ALA A 71 26.47 -5.41 10.05
CA ALA A 71 26.40 -4.90 11.42
C ALA A 71 24.95 -4.65 11.87
N LEU A 72 24.11 -4.09 11.00
CA LEU A 72 22.68 -3.91 11.28
C LEU A 72 21.95 -5.25 11.44
N LEU A 73 22.25 -6.25 10.60
CA LEU A 73 21.62 -7.57 10.70
C LEU A 73 22.05 -8.32 11.96
N ARG A 74 23.32 -8.22 12.38
CA ARG A 74 23.80 -8.81 13.64
C ARG A 74 23.15 -8.14 14.85
N ALA A 75 23.01 -6.82 14.83
CA ALA A 75 22.29 -6.09 15.87
C ALA A 75 20.80 -6.45 15.91
N ALA A 76 20.14 -6.62 14.75
CA ALA A 76 18.77 -7.10 14.71
C ALA A 76 18.65 -8.51 15.29
N LEU A 77 19.55 -9.43 14.90
CA LEU A 77 19.55 -10.82 15.33
C LEU A 77 19.68 -10.96 16.85
N SER A 78 20.51 -10.13 17.50
CA SER A 78 20.69 -10.16 18.95
C SER A 78 19.45 -9.72 19.76
N THR A 79 18.49 -9.05 19.11
CA THR A 79 17.26 -8.56 19.75
C THR A 79 16.04 -9.46 19.52
N ILE A 80 16.15 -10.50 18.67
CA ILE A 80 15.01 -11.32 18.24
C ILE A 80 14.29 -11.99 19.42
N ASP A 81 15.02 -12.48 20.42
CA ASP A 81 14.42 -13.11 21.61
C ASP A 81 13.59 -12.16 22.46
N ALA A 82 13.98 -10.89 22.52
CA ALA A 82 13.27 -9.87 23.28
C ALA A 82 12.05 -9.34 22.53
N ARG A 83 12.09 -9.33 21.19
CA ARG A 83 11.02 -8.76 20.36
C ARG A 83 9.94 -9.76 19.93
N PHE A 84 10.24 -11.05 19.87
CA PHE A 84 9.31 -12.06 19.37
C PHE A 84 9.03 -13.11 20.45
N SER A 85 7.85 -13.04 21.06
CA SER A 85 7.42 -14.00 22.08
C SER A 85 7.06 -15.37 21.49
N ASP A 86 6.42 -15.41 20.31
CA ASP A 86 6.08 -16.67 19.64
C ASP A 86 7.31 -17.39 19.11
N ALA A 87 7.43 -18.69 19.38
CA ALA A 87 8.62 -19.47 19.03
C ALA A 87 8.76 -19.68 17.52
N ALA A 88 7.66 -19.92 16.80
CA ALA A 88 7.69 -20.16 15.37
C ALA A 88 8.02 -18.87 14.60
N GLU A 89 7.46 -17.73 15.02
CA GLU A 89 7.77 -16.43 14.45
C GLU A 89 9.21 -16.03 14.72
N ARG A 90 9.69 -16.24 15.95
CA ARG A 90 11.07 -15.95 16.33
C ARG A 90 12.06 -16.74 15.49
N GLU A 91 11.81 -18.03 15.31
CA GLU A 91 12.65 -18.90 14.48
C GLU A 91 12.59 -18.49 13.00
N ARG A 92 11.43 -18.09 12.49
CA ARG A 92 11.29 -17.50 11.14
C ARG A 92 12.16 -16.26 10.97
N GLN A 93 12.17 -15.35 11.94
CA GLN A 93 13.01 -14.15 11.88
C GLN A 93 14.50 -14.48 11.91
N ARG A 94 14.90 -15.45 12.74
CA ARG A 94 16.28 -15.94 12.75
C ARG A 94 16.68 -16.48 11.39
N ARG A 95 15.86 -17.32 10.75
CA ARG A 95 16.16 -17.86 9.42
C ARG A 95 16.35 -16.77 8.36
N ILE A 96 15.51 -15.74 8.36
CA ILE A 96 15.64 -14.62 7.42
C ILE A 96 17.00 -13.93 7.60
N LEU A 97 17.35 -13.58 8.84
CA LEU A 97 18.57 -12.86 9.18
C LEU A 97 19.82 -13.72 8.96
N THR A 98 19.83 -14.98 9.40
CA THR A 98 20.99 -15.86 9.30
C THR A 98 21.31 -16.20 7.85
N ARG A 99 20.31 -16.50 7.02
CA ARG A 99 20.51 -16.70 5.57
C ARG A 99 21.04 -15.44 4.88
N SER A 100 20.60 -14.26 5.32
CA SER A 100 21.09 -12.97 4.79
C SER A 100 22.54 -12.72 5.18
N LEU A 101 22.90 -12.98 6.44
CA LEU A 101 24.28 -12.93 6.92
C LEU A 101 25.18 -13.91 6.15
N SER A 102 24.73 -15.15 5.92
CA SER A 102 25.51 -16.13 5.16
C SER A 102 25.80 -15.68 3.72
N LEU A 103 24.86 -15.00 3.05
CA LEU A 103 25.11 -14.44 1.73
C LEU A 103 26.14 -13.30 1.78
N ILE A 104 26.06 -12.43 2.80
CA ILE A 104 27.04 -11.36 3.01
C ILE A 104 28.43 -11.95 3.28
N ASP A 105 28.54 -12.94 4.16
CA ASP A 105 29.80 -13.63 4.47
C ASP A 105 30.42 -14.24 3.19
N GLN A 106 29.61 -14.88 2.34
CA GLN A 106 30.07 -15.43 1.07
C GLN A 106 30.55 -14.33 0.12
N ALA A 107 29.74 -13.29 -0.07
CA ALA A 107 30.03 -12.18 -0.97
C ALA A 107 31.32 -11.44 -0.56
N THR A 108 31.48 -11.16 0.74
CA THR A 108 32.65 -10.45 1.29
C THR A 108 33.92 -11.30 1.26
N GLY A 109 33.82 -12.60 1.54
CA GLY A 109 34.95 -13.54 1.54
C GLY A 109 35.48 -13.84 0.14
N GLU A 110 34.59 -14.12 -0.82
CA GLU A 110 34.96 -14.40 -2.21
C GLU A 110 35.21 -13.12 -3.02
N LYS A 111 34.79 -11.96 -2.50
CA LYS A 111 34.74 -10.67 -3.21
C LYS A 111 34.07 -10.76 -4.58
N ARG A 112 33.11 -11.68 -4.71
CA ARG A 112 32.39 -12.00 -5.93
C ARG A 112 31.07 -12.68 -5.57
N LEU A 113 30.06 -12.52 -6.42
CA LEU A 113 28.84 -13.30 -6.36
C LEU A 113 28.44 -13.74 -7.76
N THR A 114 27.81 -14.90 -7.89
CA THR A 114 27.20 -15.33 -9.16
C THR A 114 25.69 -15.07 -9.14
N PRO A 115 25.06 -14.84 -10.30
CA PRO A 115 23.60 -14.75 -10.40
C PRO A 115 22.88 -15.97 -9.81
N SER A 116 23.44 -17.17 -10.01
CA SER A 116 22.86 -18.42 -9.48
C SER A 116 22.84 -18.48 -7.95
N THR A 117 23.85 -17.93 -7.29
CA THR A 117 23.90 -17.84 -5.82
C THR A 117 22.85 -16.84 -5.31
N LEU A 118 22.74 -15.67 -5.95
CA LEU A 118 21.72 -14.67 -5.59
C LEU A 118 20.30 -15.20 -5.78
N ASP A 119 20.05 -15.91 -6.88
CA ASP A 119 18.78 -16.57 -7.16
C ASP A 119 18.44 -17.66 -6.13
N ALA A 120 19.41 -18.48 -5.74
CA ALA A 120 19.24 -19.49 -4.70
C ALA A 120 18.89 -18.85 -3.35
N PHE A 121 19.55 -17.73 -3.02
CA PHE A 121 19.22 -16.95 -1.83
C PHE A 121 17.77 -16.45 -1.87
N VAL A 122 17.34 -15.76 -2.94
CA VAL A 122 15.97 -15.25 -3.06
C VAL A 122 14.94 -16.37 -2.92
N ARG A 123 15.17 -17.51 -3.58
CA ARG A 123 14.29 -18.69 -3.43
C ARG A 123 14.23 -19.20 -2.00
N SER A 124 15.36 -19.23 -1.29
CA SER A 124 15.41 -19.69 0.10
C SER A 124 14.64 -18.77 1.06
N GLN A 125 14.49 -17.49 0.73
CA GLN A 125 13.80 -16.49 1.58
C GLN A 125 12.29 -16.47 1.38
N ARG A 126 11.80 -16.92 0.22
CA ARG A 126 10.43 -16.70 -0.26
C ARG A 126 9.36 -17.08 0.77
N ALA A 127 9.43 -18.29 1.33
CA ALA A 127 8.40 -18.77 2.25
C ALA A 127 8.33 -17.93 3.53
N ASP A 128 9.49 -17.63 4.12
CA ASP A 128 9.56 -16.88 5.38
C ASP A 128 9.14 -15.40 5.18
N VAL A 129 9.53 -14.79 4.05
CA VAL A 129 9.11 -13.43 3.68
C VAL A 129 7.61 -13.34 3.43
N LEU A 130 7.03 -14.28 2.69
CA LEU A 130 5.59 -14.30 2.42
C LEU A 130 4.77 -14.46 3.70
N GLU A 131 5.24 -15.27 4.66
CA GLU A 131 4.55 -15.40 5.94
C GLU A 131 4.63 -14.11 6.78
N ASN A 132 5.77 -13.39 6.77
CA ASN A 132 5.84 -12.06 7.40
C ASN A 132 4.89 -11.05 6.72
N ILE A 133 4.79 -11.06 5.38
CA ILE A 133 3.87 -10.18 4.64
C ILE A 133 2.42 -10.48 5.02
N LYS A 134 2.06 -11.77 5.09
CA LYS A 134 0.72 -12.22 5.47
C LYS A 134 0.36 -11.76 6.89
N GLU A 135 1.23 -11.97 7.86
CA GLU A 135 0.96 -11.56 9.24
C GLU A 135 0.96 -10.03 9.38
N ALA A 136 1.87 -9.31 8.69
CA ALA A 136 1.84 -7.85 8.67
C ALA A 136 0.51 -7.32 8.10
N ALA A 137 0.04 -7.90 6.99
CA ALA A 137 -1.26 -7.53 6.41
C ALA A 137 -2.40 -7.77 7.42
N HIS A 138 -2.40 -8.90 8.11
CA HIS A 138 -3.37 -9.21 9.16
C HIS A 138 -3.35 -8.15 10.28
N GLN A 139 -2.16 -7.80 10.80
CA GLN A 139 -2.00 -6.76 11.83
C GLN A 139 -2.52 -5.39 11.38
N ASN A 140 -2.26 -5.01 10.12
CA ASN A 140 -2.73 -3.74 9.57
C ASN A 140 -4.27 -3.73 9.42
N VAL A 141 -4.88 -4.80 8.92
CA VAL A 141 -6.34 -4.92 8.83
C VAL A 141 -6.99 -4.86 10.21
N MET A 142 -6.44 -5.56 11.20
CA MET A 142 -6.97 -5.53 12.57
C MET A 142 -6.86 -4.16 13.23
N THR A 143 -5.73 -3.46 13.00
CA THR A 143 -5.53 -2.09 13.50
C THR A 143 -6.55 -1.12 12.87
N LEU A 144 -6.71 -1.16 11.54
CA LEU A 144 -7.73 -0.39 10.83
C LEU A 144 -9.13 -0.72 11.35
N HIS A 145 -9.48 -2.00 11.47
CA HIS A 145 -10.81 -2.43 11.87
C HIS A 145 -11.19 -1.97 13.28
N ALA A 146 -10.27 -2.11 14.24
CA ALA A 146 -10.49 -1.62 15.59
C ALA A 146 -10.79 -0.11 15.60
N GLN A 147 -9.99 0.68 14.90
CA GLN A 147 -10.12 2.14 14.91
C GLN A 147 -11.34 2.64 14.14
N VAL A 148 -11.61 2.08 12.95
CA VAL A 148 -12.75 2.44 12.11
C VAL A 148 -14.06 2.06 12.82
N THR A 149 -14.13 0.90 13.47
CA THR A 149 -15.33 0.49 14.21
C THR A 149 -15.59 1.38 15.43
N ALA A 150 -14.53 1.72 16.18
CA ALA A 150 -14.65 2.63 17.32
C ALA A 150 -15.16 4.02 16.92
N TRP A 151 -14.71 4.54 15.78
CA TRP A 151 -15.20 5.80 15.25
C TRP A 151 -16.60 5.70 14.65
N ALA A 152 -16.91 4.62 13.94
CA ALA A 152 -18.23 4.41 13.36
C ALA A 152 -19.34 4.33 14.42
N ALA A 153 -19.04 3.82 15.62
CA ALA A 153 -19.96 3.81 16.75
C ALA A 153 -20.37 5.22 17.23
N ARG A 154 -19.65 6.27 16.84
CA ARG A 154 -19.95 7.68 17.16
C ARG A 154 -20.79 8.37 16.09
N LEU A 155 -21.02 7.73 14.94
CA LEU A 155 -21.75 8.31 13.81
C LEU A 155 -23.24 7.94 13.89
N THR A 156 -24.13 8.87 13.54
CA THR A 156 -25.54 8.52 13.33
C THR A 156 -25.71 7.65 12.07
N PRO A 157 -26.83 6.93 11.90
CA PRO A 157 -27.11 6.17 10.67
C PRO A 157 -26.98 7.04 9.40
N GLU A 158 -27.44 8.28 9.45
CA GLU A 158 -27.39 9.23 8.32
C GLU A 158 -25.96 9.70 8.04
N GLU A 159 -25.15 9.92 9.09
CA GLU A 159 -23.73 10.25 8.94
C GLU A 159 -22.96 9.05 8.36
N ARG A 160 -23.26 7.84 8.82
CA ARG A 160 -22.65 6.61 8.30
C ARG A 160 -23.02 6.35 6.84
N ALA A 161 -24.26 6.66 6.44
CA ALA A 161 -24.70 6.55 5.05
C ALA A 161 -23.96 7.53 4.11
N ARG A 162 -23.55 8.70 4.63
CA ARG A 162 -22.83 9.73 3.86
C ARG A 162 -21.30 9.70 4.04
N LEU A 163 -20.78 8.79 4.85
CA LEU A 163 -19.34 8.67 5.11
C LEU A 163 -18.60 8.37 3.80
N ARG A 164 -17.53 9.14 3.55
CA ARG A 164 -16.61 8.91 2.43
C ARG A 164 -15.24 8.52 2.95
N VAL A 165 -14.49 7.77 2.15
CA VAL A 165 -13.13 7.32 2.44
C VAL A 165 -12.23 7.73 1.30
N VAL A 166 -11.13 8.41 1.61
CA VAL A 166 -10.05 8.73 0.67
C VAL A 166 -8.85 7.87 0.99
N ILE A 167 -8.30 7.20 -0.02
CA ILE A 167 -7.15 6.30 0.13
C ILE A 167 -5.99 6.84 -0.68
N GLY A 168 -4.98 7.36 0.00
CA GLY A 168 -3.72 7.80 -0.58
C GLY A 168 -2.81 6.60 -0.85
N THR A 169 -2.50 6.35 -2.12
CA THR A 169 -1.62 5.23 -2.53
C THR A 169 -0.69 5.63 -3.65
N ALA A 170 0.46 4.96 -3.77
CA ALA A 170 1.25 5.04 -5.00
C ALA A 170 0.52 4.31 -6.14
N HIS A 171 0.73 4.76 -7.37
CA HIS A 171 0.14 4.15 -8.57
C HIS A 171 0.39 2.64 -8.65
N MET A 172 1.65 2.22 -8.47
CA MET A 172 2.06 0.80 -8.54
C MET A 172 1.42 -0.08 -7.46
N ALA A 173 0.95 0.51 -6.36
CA ALA A 173 0.34 -0.20 -5.25
C ALA A 173 -1.20 -0.18 -5.27
N ARG A 174 -1.81 0.44 -6.30
CA ARG A 174 -3.27 0.50 -6.45
C ARG A 174 -3.89 -0.88 -6.65
N PRO A 175 -3.42 -1.73 -7.59
CA PRO A 175 -3.93 -3.09 -7.71
C PRO A 175 -3.61 -3.92 -6.46
N GLY A 176 -4.64 -4.48 -5.84
CA GLY A 176 -4.54 -5.26 -4.61
C GLY A 176 -4.21 -4.43 -3.36
N ASN A 177 -4.45 -3.11 -3.37
CA ASN A 177 -4.22 -2.29 -2.18
C ASN A 177 -5.03 -2.81 -0.98
N LEU A 178 -4.38 -2.97 0.17
CA LEU A 178 -4.99 -3.52 1.39
C LEU A 178 -6.13 -2.63 1.90
N SER A 179 -5.91 -1.32 1.95
CA SER A 179 -6.87 -0.37 2.49
C SER A 179 -8.10 -0.24 1.58
N ILE A 180 -7.91 -0.29 0.25
CA ILE A 180 -9.03 -0.32 -0.71
C ILE A 180 -9.90 -1.55 -0.45
N GLN A 181 -9.28 -2.74 -0.39
CA GLN A 181 -10.00 -4.00 -0.12
C GLN A 181 -10.75 -3.96 1.22
N TYR A 182 -10.09 -3.48 2.28
CA TYR A 182 -10.68 -3.37 3.61
C TYR A 182 -11.91 -2.44 3.60
N PHE A 183 -11.77 -1.21 3.09
CA PHE A 183 -12.87 -0.24 3.13
C PHE A 183 -14.01 -0.63 2.20
N ALA A 184 -13.73 -1.26 1.05
CA ALA A 184 -14.77 -1.77 0.18
C ALA A 184 -15.61 -2.85 0.87
N ALA A 185 -14.95 -3.83 1.50
CA ALA A 185 -15.64 -4.85 2.28
C ALA A 185 -16.44 -4.25 3.45
N TRP A 186 -15.87 -3.28 4.17
CA TRP A 186 -16.52 -2.65 5.33
C TRP A 186 -17.72 -1.78 4.95
N LEU A 187 -17.66 -1.11 3.80
CA LEU A 187 -18.75 -0.27 3.29
C LEU A 187 -19.78 -1.06 2.48
N GLY A 188 -19.46 -2.27 2.01
CA GLY A 188 -20.29 -3.04 1.07
C GLY A 188 -20.22 -2.50 -0.36
N GLU A 189 -19.09 -1.90 -0.75
CA GLU A 189 -18.85 -1.41 -2.11
C GLU A 189 -18.35 -2.55 -3.02
N PRO A 190 -18.69 -2.56 -4.33
CA PRO A 190 -18.30 -3.62 -5.26
C PRO A 190 -16.80 -3.62 -5.63
N VAL A 191 -15.99 -2.70 -5.08
CA VAL A 191 -14.60 -2.45 -5.49
C VAL A 191 -13.64 -3.41 -4.77
N ALA A 192 -13.17 -4.46 -5.44
CA ALA A 192 -12.21 -5.40 -4.84
C ALA A 192 -10.74 -4.90 -4.84
N GLY A 193 -10.51 -3.63 -5.20
CA GLY A 193 -9.16 -3.08 -5.36
C GLY A 193 -8.33 -3.75 -6.46
N ARG A 194 -8.94 -4.53 -7.35
CA ARG A 194 -8.28 -5.17 -8.49
C ARG A 194 -8.60 -4.37 -9.74
N ALA A 195 -7.58 -4.08 -10.56
CA ALA A 195 -7.71 -3.24 -11.76
C ALA A 195 -8.79 -3.73 -12.75
N ALA A 196 -9.00 -5.05 -12.84
CA ALA A 196 -10.01 -5.65 -13.73
C ALA A 196 -11.46 -5.45 -13.23
N ASP A 197 -11.66 -5.12 -11.96
CA ASP A 197 -12.97 -5.04 -11.30
C ASP A 197 -13.37 -3.59 -10.97
N GLU A 198 -12.57 -2.61 -11.39
CA GLU A 198 -12.85 -1.20 -11.12
C GLU A 198 -14.01 -0.69 -11.99
N ARG A 199 -15.21 -0.75 -11.43
CA ARG A 199 -16.38 -0.05 -11.96
C ARG A 199 -16.54 1.28 -11.24
N VAL A 200 -16.63 2.37 -12.00
CA VAL A 200 -17.12 3.65 -11.46
C VAL A 200 -18.62 3.48 -11.23
N VAL A 201 -19.03 3.57 -9.97
CA VAL A 201 -20.44 3.44 -9.56
C VAL A 201 -20.90 4.79 -9.02
N ASP A 202 -22.10 5.20 -9.42
CA ASP A 202 -22.72 6.39 -8.83
C ASP A 202 -22.91 6.21 -7.33
N GLY A 203 -22.60 7.26 -6.57
CA GLY A 203 -22.59 7.20 -5.12
C GLY A 203 -21.40 6.47 -4.49
N ALA A 204 -20.37 6.07 -5.25
CA ALA A 204 -19.17 5.44 -4.69
C ALA A 204 -18.59 6.29 -3.54
N ARG A 205 -18.39 5.64 -2.39
CA ARG A 205 -17.89 6.28 -1.16
C ARG A 205 -16.37 6.21 -1.00
N ILE A 206 -15.70 5.44 -1.84
CA ILE A 206 -14.24 5.29 -1.83
C ILE A 206 -13.65 6.11 -2.97
N ILE A 207 -12.74 7.01 -2.63
CA ILE A 207 -11.95 7.82 -3.56
C ILE A 207 -10.50 7.36 -3.45
N VAL A 208 -9.93 6.91 -4.55
CA VAL A 208 -8.51 6.52 -4.63
C VAL A 208 -7.71 7.73 -5.09
N ALA A 209 -6.78 8.18 -4.25
CA ALA A 209 -5.97 9.36 -4.49
C ALA A 209 -4.52 8.92 -4.76
N GLU A 210 -4.15 8.84 -6.03
CA GLU A 210 -2.79 8.44 -6.41
C GLU A 210 -1.78 9.55 -6.10
N ASN A 211 -0.70 9.18 -5.40
CA ASN A 211 0.40 10.08 -5.00
C ASN A 211 -0.03 11.29 -4.15
N ILE A 212 -1.16 11.18 -3.45
CA ILE A 212 -1.60 12.16 -2.45
C ILE A 212 -1.44 11.51 -1.06
N PHE A 213 -0.49 12.03 -0.29
CA PHE A 213 -0.15 11.57 1.07
C PHE A 213 -0.36 12.69 2.10
N ASP A 214 -1.38 13.52 1.85
CA ASP A 214 -1.70 14.69 2.64
C ASP A 214 -3.20 14.76 2.91
N THR A 215 -3.57 15.03 4.15
CA THR A 215 -4.97 15.05 4.57
C THR A 215 -5.72 16.19 3.88
N ASP A 216 -5.17 17.41 3.86
CA ASP A 216 -5.89 18.59 3.36
C ASP A 216 -6.13 18.50 1.85
N ARG A 217 -5.15 18.00 1.09
CA ARG A 217 -5.33 17.67 -0.33
C ARG A 217 -6.35 16.56 -0.56
N SER A 218 -6.39 15.55 0.31
CA SER A 218 -7.40 14.48 0.25
C SER A 218 -8.82 15.01 0.49
N ILE A 219 -8.96 15.97 1.41
CA ILE A 219 -10.24 16.66 1.65
C ILE A 219 -10.64 17.51 0.44
N ALA A 220 -9.70 18.28 -0.10
CA ALA A 220 -9.95 19.09 -1.29
C ALA A 220 -10.45 18.22 -2.45
N LEU A 221 -9.87 17.03 -2.63
CA LEU A 221 -10.31 16.06 -3.63
C LEU A 221 -11.77 15.62 -3.41
N VAL A 222 -12.20 15.36 -2.17
CA VAL A 222 -13.63 15.09 -1.90
C VAL A 222 -14.51 16.26 -2.34
N GLY A 223 -14.08 17.49 -2.05
CA GLY A 223 -14.77 18.70 -2.50
C GLY A 223 -14.88 18.77 -4.02
N THR A 224 -13.79 18.50 -4.73
CA THR A 224 -13.74 18.44 -6.20
C THR A 224 -14.72 17.41 -6.75
N HIS A 225 -14.71 16.16 -6.27
CA HIS A 225 -15.65 15.14 -6.75
C HIS A 225 -17.12 15.53 -6.53
N LEU A 226 -17.44 16.19 -5.41
CA LEU A 226 -18.81 16.64 -5.16
C LEU A 226 -19.27 17.73 -6.13
N VAL A 227 -18.39 18.71 -6.37
CA VAL A 227 -18.66 19.80 -7.33
C VAL A 227 -18.75 19.26 -8.75
N ASP A 228 -17.79 18.42 -9.15
CA ASP A 228 -17.72 17.86 -10.49
C ASP A 228 -18.92 16.96 -10.79
N ARG A 229 -19.35 16.11 -9.86
CA ARG A 229 -20.57 15.29 -10.07
C ARG A 229 -21.84 16.15 -10.18
N SER A 230 -21.94 17.21 -9.38
CA SER A 230 -23.06 18.15 -9.49
C SER A 230 -23.06 18.90 -10.82
N ALA A 231 -21.88 19.33 -11.29
CA ALA A 231 -21.73 19.97 -12.60
C ALA A 231 -22.01 18.96 -13.72
N ALA A 232 -21.54 17.73 -13.58
CA ALA A 232 -21.70 16.67 -14.56
C ALA A 232 -23.18 16.35 -14.80
N ALA A 233 -23.95 16.20 -13.71
CA ALA A 233 -25.40 16.02 -13.77
C ALA A 233 -26.09 17.22 -14.45
N ALA A 234 -25.69 18.46 -14.14
CA ALA A 234 -26.32 19.66 -14.69
C ALA A 234 -26.02 19.88 -16.19
N PHE A 235 -24.79 19.61 -16.63
CA PHE A 235 -24.35 19.87 -18.01
C PHE A 235 -24.55 18.68 -18.95
N PHE A 236 -24.50 17.45 -18.44
CA PHE A 236 -24.47 16.24 -19.28
C PHE A 236 -25.59 15.24 -18.97
N ASP A 237 -26.44 15.50 -17.95
CA ASP A 237 -27.43 14.53 -17.44
C ASP A 237 -26.81 13.17 -17.04
N ASP A 238 -25.50 13.19 -16.73
CA ASP A 238 -24.70 12.04 -16.33
C ASP A 238 -23.77 12.49 -15.18
N PRO A 239 -24.09 12.17 -13.91
CA PRO A 239 -23.27 12.53 -12.76
C PRO A 239 -21.85 11.98 -12.80
N LEU A 240 -21.61 10.91 -13.57
CA LEU A 240 -20.30 10.26 -13.68
C LEU A 240 -19.50 10.79 -14.87
N ARG A 241 -20.03 11.74 -15.65
CA ARG A 241 -19.38 12.20 -16.88
C ARG A 241 -17.97 12.74 -16.66
N LEU A 242 -17.74 13.42 -15.53
CA LEU A 242 -16.45 13.99 -15.14
C LEU A 242 -15.59 13.05 -14.27
N ASP A 243 -16.08 11.85 -13.94
CA ASP A 243 -15.27 10.80 -13.29
C ASP A 243 -14.43 10.00 -14.33
N ARG A 244 -14.55 10.34 -15.62
CA ARG A 244 -13.76 9.82 -16.74
C ARG A 244 -13.26 10.97 -17.61
N ASP A 245 -12.31 10.70 -18.50
CA ASP A 245 -11.82 11.70 -19.46
C ASP A 245 -12.99 12.28 -20.26
N VAL A 246 -13.19 13.61 -20.18
CA VAL A 246 -14.28 14.29 -20.87
C VAL A 246 -14.17 14.14 -22.40
N LEU A 247 -12.97 13.90 -22.91
CA LEU A 247 -12.72 13.68 -24.33
C LEU A 247 -12.89 12.21 -24.75
N SER A 248 -13.11 11.27 -23.81
CA SER A 248 -13.05 9.82 -24.06
C SER A 248 -13.84 9.37 -25.28
N ASP A 249 -15.10 9.81 -25.38
CA ASP A 249 -16.04 9.32 -26.38
C ASP A 249 -15.67 9.85 -27.77
N ALA A 250 -15.33 11.15 -27.86
CA ALA A 250 -14.85 11.76 -29.10
C ALA A 250 -13.46 11.23 -29.52
N ALA A 251 -12.60 10.93 -28.54
CA ALA A 251 -11.30 10.33 -28.80
C ALA A 251 -11.44 8.91 -29.37
N GLU A 252 -12.39 8.11 -28.87
CA GLU A 252 -12.65 6.77 -29.42
C GLU A 252 -13.06 6.85 -30.89
N GLU A 253 -13.98 7.76 -31.24
CA GLU A 253 -14.40 7.99 -32.62
C GLU A 253 -13.22 8.39 -33.52
N ALA A 254 -12.41 9.36 -33.07
CA ALA A 254 -11.25 9.84 -33.81
C ALA A 254 -10.18 8.75 -34.01
N ILE A 255 -9.90 7.95 -32.97
CA ILE A 255 -8.94 6.84 -33.02
C ILE A 255 -9.43 5.75 -33.96
N ARG A 256 -10.74 5.40 -33.91
CA ARG A 256 -11.33 4.41 -34.81
C ARG A 256 -11.22 4.84 -36.27
N ALA A 257 -11.45 6.11 -36.56
CA ALA A 257 -11.29 6.67 -37.91
C ALA A 257 -9.84 6.61 -38.40
N LEU A 258 -8.86 6.83 -37.52
CA LEU A 258 -7.44 6.80 -37.86
C LEU A 258 -6.89 5.39 -38.09
N PHE A 259 -7.29 4.42 -37.25
CA PHE A 259 -6.68 3.09 -37.21
C PHE A 259 -7.59 1.95 -37.69
N GLY A 260 -8.82 2.26 -38.12
CA GLY A 260 -9.76 1.26 -38.65
C GLY A 260 -10.34 0.31 -37.60
N GLY A 261 -10.26 0.66 -36.31
CA GLY A 261 -10.77 -0.16 -35.20
C GLY A 261 -10.42 0.43 -33.83
N SER A 262 -11.05 -0.10 -32.78
CA SER A 262 -10.68 0.23 -31.39
C SER A 262 -9.41 -0.55 -30.98
N PRO A 263 -8.63 -0.07 -29.98
CA PRO A 263 -7.50 -0.82 -29.42
C PRO A 263 -7.91 -2.23 -29.01
N LYS A 264 -7.03 -3.21 -29.19
CA LYS A 264 -7.27 -4.58 -28.68
C LYS A 264 -7.35 -4.53 -27.16
N GLN A 265 -8.47 -5.00 -26.60
CA GLN A 265 -8.66 -5.21 -25.16
C GLN A 265 -7.84 -6.40 -24.67
#